data_AF-A0A6H2A6F6-F1
#
_entry.id   AF-A0A6H2A6F6-F1
#
_cell.length_a   1.000
_cell.length_b   1.000
_cell.length_c   1.000
_cell.angle_alpha   90.00
_cell.angle_beta   90.00
_cell.angle_gamma   90.00
#
_symmetry.space_group_name_H-M   'P 1'
#
loop_
_entity.id
_entity.type
_entity.pdbx_description
1 polymer ?
#
loop_
_entity_poly.entity_id
_entity_poly.type
_entity_poly.pdbx_seq_one_letter_code
_entity_poly.pdbx_strand_id
1 'polypeptide(L)'
;MDKNEIKEKMHAEDFGKLVYVNKLGRKVHCHGKVKHISSKGSVLFYDTDSIEYHVHADKIVSFELKEMFPEVKEYRGSPVVWDGGRLLSTRSNREVDLKR
;
A
#
# COMPACT_ATOMS: atom_id res chain seq x y z
N MET A 1 0.59 -19.13 6.30
CA MET A 1 -0.16 -18.22 7.19
C MET A 1 -1.62 -18.53 7.04
N ASP A 2 -2.31 -18.67 8.15
CA ASP A 2 -3.76 -18.80 8.15
C ASP A 2 -4.38 -17.49 7.66
N LYS A 3 -5.42 -17.56 6.82
CA LYS A 3 -6.08 -16.37 6.25
C LYS A 3 -6.83 -15.57 7.31
N ASN A 4 -7.17 -16.20 8.43
CA ASN A 4 -7.81 -15.53 9.57
C ASN A 4 -6.80 -14.69 10.38
N GLU A 5 -5.57 -15.18 10.57
CA GLU A 5 -4.52 -14.44 11.28
C GLU A 5 -4.13 -13.12 10.61
N ILE A 6 -4.22 -13.03 9.28
CA ILE A 6 -3.92 -11.79 8.56
C ILE A 6 -4.98 -10.72 8.86
N LYS A 7 -6.25 -11.10 8.96
CA LYS A 7 -7.34 -10.17 9.28
C LYS A 7 -7.24 -9.65 10.70
N GLU A 8 -6.83 -10.49 11.64
CA GLU A 8 -6.64 -10.11 13.04
C GLU A 8 -5.50 -9.11 13.23
N LYS A 9 -4.55 -9.06 12.29
CA LYS A 9 -3.42 -8.12 12.30
C LYS A 9 -3.71 -6.79 11.62
N MET A 10 -4.90 -6.62 11.03
CA MET A 10 -5.27 -5.43 10.27
C MET A 10 -6.45 -4.74 10.95
N HIS A 11 -6.28 -3.46 11.25
CA HIS A 11 -7.34 -2.57 11.73
C HIS A 11 -7.47 -1.36 10.82
N ALA A 12 -8.63 -0.70 10.84
CA ALA A 12 -8.80 0.56 10.13
C ALA A 12 -7.82 1.60 10.68
N GLU A 13 -7.32 2.47 9.80
CA GLU A 13 -6.26 3.47 10.03
C GLU A 13 -4.85 2.92 10.24
N ASP A 14 -4.67 1.59 10.31
CA ASP A 14 -3.33 0.99 10.36
C ASP A 14 -2.54 1.35 9.11
N PHE A 15 -1.38 1.97 9.32
CA PHE A 15 -0.38 2.14 8.28
C PHE A 15 0.50 0.89 8.20
N GLY A 16 0.77 0.42 6.99
CA GLY A 16 1.56 -0.79 6.81
C GLY A 16 1.93 -1.08 5.38
N LYS A 17 2.53 -2.25 5.18
CA LYS A 17 2.86 -2.83 3.89
C LYS A 17 1.92 -3.99 3.61
N LEU A 18 1.09 -3.87 2.58
CA LEU A 18 0.24 -4.92 2.07
C LEU A 18 0.93 -5.64 0.91
N VAL A 19 0.90 -6.98 0.94
CA VAL A 19 1.33 -7.82 -0.17
C VAL A 19 0.18 -8.69 -0.61
N TYR A 20 -0.18 -8.63 -1.89
CA TYR A 20 -1.29 -9.40 -2.43
C TYR A 20 -1.02 -9.93 -3.84
N VAL A 21 -1.81 -10.90 -4.28
CA VAL A 21 -1.73 -11.47 -5.64
C VAL A 21 -2.82 -10.85 -6.52
N ASN A 22 -2.41 -10.20 -7.61
CA ASN A 22 -3.35 -9.58 -8.55
C ASN A 22 -4.01 -10.63 -9.49
N LYS A 23 -4.90 -10.16 -10.39
CA LYS A 23 -5.60 -11.03 -11.37
C LYS A 23 -4.68 -11.81 -12.31
N LEU A 24 -3.43 -11.36 -12.48
CA LEU A 24 -2.42 -12.02 -13.32
C LEU A 24 -1.54 -13.00 -12.52
N GLY A 25 -1.86 -13.28 -11.25
CA GLY A 25 -1.05 -14.15 -10.40
C GLY A 25 0.25 -13.52 -9.91
N ARG A 26 0.45 -12.20 -10.11
CA ARG A 26 1.67 -11.50 -9.72
C ARG A 26 1.53 -10.92 -8.32
N LYS A 27 2.61 -11.03 -7.53
CA LYS A 27 2.71 -10.34 -6.24
C LYS A 27 2.84 -8.84 -6.44
N VAL A 28 1.99 -8.09 -5.76
CA VAL A 28 1.99 -6.63 -5.69
C VAL A 28 2.27 -6.26 -4.24
N HIS A 29 3.19 -5.31 -4.07
CA HIS A 29 3.54 -4.71 -2.79
C HIS A 29 3.04 -3.27 -2.82
N CYS A 30 2.44 -2.80 -1.72
CA CYS A 30 2.03 -1.42 -1.54
C CYS A 30 2.14 -1.01 -0.06
N HIS A 31 2.60 0.21 0.19
CA HIS A 31 2.58 0.85 1.50
C HIS A 31 1.45 1.86 1.55
N GLY A 32 0.78 1.95 2.69
CA GLY A 32 -0.45 2.72 2.76
C GLY A 32 -1.24 2.47 4.03
N LYS A 33 -2.45 3.02 4.07
CA LYS A 33 -3.36 2.88 5.19
C LYS A 33 -4.53 1.96 4.86
N VAL A 34 -4.91 1.14 5.83
CA VAL A 34 -6.16 0.38 5.77
C VAL A 34 -7.32 1.33 6.03
N LYS A 35 -8.21 1.51 5.05
CA LYS A 35 -9.40 2.37 5.23
C LYS A 35 -10.60 1.60 5.76
N HIS A 36 -10.77 0.36 5.29
CA HIS A 36 -11.92 -0.45 5.66
C HIS A 36 -11.62 -1.95 5.51
N ILE A 37 -12.19 -2.74 6.42
CA ILE A 37 -12.18 -4.21 6.37
C ILE A 37 -13.63 -4.67 6.46
N SER A 38 -14.12 -5.31 5.40
CA SER A 38 -15.50 -5.80 5.38
C SER A 38 -15.64 -7.10 6.19
N SER A 39 -16.84 -7.37 6.71
CA SER A 39 -17.16 -8.63 7.39
C SER A 39 -16.95 -9.87 6.52
N LYS A 40 -17.02 -9.70 5.18
CA LYS A 40 -16.73 -10.75 4.19
C LYS A 40 -15.22 -10.90 3.89
N GLY A 41 -14.38 -10.04 4.45
CA GLY A 41 -12.93 -10.10 4.30
C GLY A 41 -12.39 -9.37 3.07
N SER A 42 -13.10 -8.40 2.52
CA SER A 42 -12.50 -7.47 1.55
C SER A 42 -11.80 -6.33 2.30
N VAL A 43 -10.60 -5.97 1.85
CA VAL A 43 -9.79 -4.89 2.42
C VAL A 43 -9.70 -3.77 1.40
N LEU A 44 -9.96 -2.55 1.88
CA LEU A 44 -9.76 -1.31 1.17
C LEU A 44 -8.47 -0.66 1.67
N PHE A 45 -7.49 -0.48 0.79
CA PHE A 45 -6.15 -0.01 1.13
C PHE A 45 -5.75 1.20 0.28
N TYR A 46 -5.35 2.29 0.93
CA TYR A 46 -4.96 3.55 0.28
C TYR A 46 -3.45 3.71 0.29
N ASP A 47 -2.86 3.71 -0.89
CA ASP A 47 -1.45 4.05 -1.08
C ASP A 47 -1.30 5.55 -1.24
N THR A 48 -0.56 6.15 -0.30
CA THR A 48 -0.12 7.56 -0.20
C THR A 48 -0.79 8.53 -1.16
N ASP A 49 -2.11 8.63 -1.00
CA ASP A 49 -3.03 9.60 -1.61
C ASP A 49 -3.28 9.49 -3.12
N SER A 50 -2.82 8.43 -3.79
CA SER A 50 -2.93 8.33 -5.26
C SER A 50 -3.75 7.16 -5.77
N ILE A 51 -3.77 6.03 -5.05
CA ILE A 51 -4.34 4.77 -5.56
C ILE A 51 -5.08 4.02 -4.46
N GLU A 52 -6.32 3.66 -4.75
CA GLU A 52 -7.16 2.82 -3.91
C GLU A 52 -7.10 1.36 -4.39
N TYR A 53 -6.72 0.45 -3.50
CA TYR A 53 -6.66 -0.98 -3.77
C TYR A 53 -7.82 -1.70 -3.07
N HIS A 54 -8.62 -2.40 -3.86
CA HIS A 54 -9.69 -3.27 -3.38
C HIS A 54 -9.21 -4.72 -3.47
N VAL A 55 -8.87 -5.30 -2.33
CA VAL A 55 -8.24 -6.62 -2.28
C VAL A 55 -9.09 -7.56 -1.43
N HIS A 56 -9.50 -8.69 -2.00
CA HIS A 56 -10.15 -9.73 -1.23
C HIS A 56 -9.12 -10.48 -0.37
N ALA A 57 -9.46 -10.84 0.87
CA ALA A 57 -8.51 -11.41 1.83
C ALA A 57 -7.84 -12.71 1.34
N ASP A 58 -8.50 -13.48 0.47
CA ASP A 58 -7.89 -14.69 -0.12
C ASP A 58 -6.70 -14.37 -1.05
N LYS A 59 -6.58 -13.13 -1.52
CA LYS A 59 -5.46 -12.64 -2.32
C LYS A 59 -4.36 -12.02 -1.49
N ILE A 60 -4.60 -11.72 -0.21
CA ILE A 60 -3.61 -11.13 0.67
C ILE A 60 -2.63 -12.21 1.11
N VAL A 61 -1.35 -11.98 0.82
CA VAL A 61 -0.23 -12.87 1.17
C VAL A 61 0.29 -12.50 2.55
N SER A 62 0.41 -11.21 2.85
CA SER A 62 0.89 -10.71 4.14
C SER A 62 0.52 -9.25 4.34
N PHE A 63 0.41 -8.86 5.60
CA PHE A 63 0.37 -7.46 6.02
C PHE A 63 1.40 -7.24 7.13
N GLU A 64 2.15 -6.15 7.05
CA GLU A 64 3.16 -5.75 8.03
C GLU A 64 2.88 -4.32 8.50
N LEU A 65 2.64 -4.13 9.80
CA LEU A 65 2.49 -2.80 10.39
C LEU A 65 3.76 -1.99 10.25
N LYS A 66 3.62 -0.70 9.96
CA LYS A 66 4.71 0.25 9.84
C LYS A 66 4.36 1.51 10.62
N GLU A 67 5.37 2.15 11.19
CA GLU A 67 5.19 3.41 11.92
C GLU A 67 5.25 4.62 10.98
N MET A 68 6.01 4.52 9.87
CA MET A 68 6.24 5.63 8.94
C MET A 68 6.43 5.16 7.50
N PHE A 69 6.14 6.05 6.56
CA PHE A 69 6.37 5.81 5.13
C PHE A 69 7.85 5.54 4.86
N PRO A 70 8.21 4.64 3.92
CA PRO A 70 9.60 4.35 3.67
C PRO A 70 10.35 5.62 3.24
N GLU A 71 11.61 5.72 3.67
CA GLU A 71 12.45 6.88 3.41
C GLU A 71 12.59 7.14 1.89
N VAL A 72 12.48 8.42 1.51
CA VAL A 72 12.74 8.87 0.14
C VAL A 72 14.25 8.81 -0.10
N LYS A 73 14.65 8.04 -1.12
CA LYS A 73 16.05 7.89 -1.55
C LYS A 73 16.24 8.49 -2.92
N GLU A 74 17.48 8.76 -3.32
CA GLU A 74 17.79 9.17 -4.69
C GLU A 74 18.17 7.95 -5.55
N TYR A 75 17.59 7.88 -6.75
CA TYR A 75 18.00 6.92 -7.77
C TYR A 75 18.08 7.60 -9.13
N ARG A 76 19.28 7.59 -9.74
CA ARG A 76 19.57 8.26 -11.03
C ARG A 76 19.11 9.73 -11.06
N GLY A 77 19.40 10.50 -10.01
CA GLY A 77 19.04 11.92 -9.91
C GLY A 77 17.55 12.19 -9.69
N SER A 78 16.77 11.17 -9.33
CA SER A 78 15.34 11.31 -9.03
C SER A 78 15.03 10.83 -7.62
N PRO A 79 14.20 11.56 -6.86
CA PRO A 79 13.73 11.10 -5.57
C PRO A 79 12.71 9.96 -5.78
N VAL A 80 12.94 8.88 -5.06
CA VAL A 80 12.20 7.63 -5.19
C VAL A 80 11.93 7.02 -3.83
N VAL A 81 10.81 6.33 -3.71
CA VAL A 81 10.50 5.50 -2.55
C VAL A 81 10.51 4.05 -2.98
N TRP A 82 11.15 3.22 -2.17
CA TRP A 82 11.19 1.78 -2.40
C TRP A 82 10.05 1.10 -1.64
N ASP A 83 8.98 0.81 -2.36
CA ASP A 83 7.72 0.26 -1.85
C ASP A 83 7.79 -1.27 -1.63
N GLY A 84 8.98 -1.86 -1.66
CA GLY A 84 9.15 -3.30 -1.45
C GLY A 84 8.92 -4.17 -2.68
N GLY A 85 8.85 -3.57 -3.87
CA GLY A 85 8.64 -4.25 -5.16
C GLY A 85 8.51 -3.30 -6.36
N ARG A 86 8.26 -2.01 -6.11
CA ARG A 86 8.27 -0.94 -7.12
C ARG A 86 9.13 0.23 -6.66
N LEU A 87 9.79 0.85 -7.62
CA LEU A 87 10.47 2.13 -7.46
C LEU A 87 9.45 3.21 -7.80
N LEU A 88 8.84 3.82 -6.78
CA LEU A 88 7.89 4.90 -6.98
C LEU A 88 8.68 6.20 -7.08
N SER A 89 8.59 6.92 -8.20
CA SER A 89 9.08 8.29 -8.21
C SER A 89 8.17 9.12 -7.32
N THR A 90 8.74 9.85 -6.37
CA THR A 90 7.96 10.78 -5.53
C THR A 90 7.56 12.05 -6.29
N ARG A 91 7.87 12.13 -7.59
CA ARG A 91 7.36 13.17 -8.50
C ARG A 91 5.91 12.89 -8.89
N SER A 92 5.01 12.78 -7.91
CA SER A 92 3.57 12.95 -8.14
C SER A 92 2.86 13.35 -6.85
N ASN A 93 3.09 14.60 -6.43
CA ASN A 93 2.01 15.47 -5.99
C ASN A 93 2.22 16.80 -6.68
N ARG A 94 1.66 16.91 -7.88
CA ARG A 94 1.51 18.19 -8.58
C ARG A 94 0.33 18.94 -7.95
N GLU A 95 0.41 19.25 -6.66
CA GLU A 95 -0.18 20.47 -6.12
C GLU A 95 0.84 21.58 -6.36
N VAL A 96 0.89 22.05 -7.60
CA VAL A 96 1.40 23.38 -7.88
C VAL A 96 0.21 24.17 -8.41
N ASP A 97 -0.68 24.54 -7.50
CA ASP A 97 -1.59 25.64 -7.75
C ASP A 97 -0.75 26.92 -7.61
N LEU A 98 0.07 27.20 -8.63
CA LEU A 98 0.60 28.54 -8.89
C LEU A 98 -0.34 29.20 -9.91
N LYS A 99 -1.56 29.51 -9.47
CA LYS A 99 -2.34 30.55 -10.13
C LYS A 99 -1.84 31.90 -9.62
N ARG A 100 -1.01 32.50 -10.49
CA ARG A 100 -0.78 33.93 -10.77
C ARG A 100 -1.05 34.94 -9.65
#